data_AF-A0A3B7MR02-F1
#
_entry.id   AF-A0A3B7MR02-F1
#
_cell.length_a   1.000
_cell.length_b   1.000
_cell.length_c   1.000
_cell.angle_alpha   90.00
_cell.angle_beta   90.00
_cell.angle_gamma   90.00
#
_symmetry.space_group_name_H-M   'P 1'
#
loop_
_entity.id
_entity.type
_entity.pdbx_description
1 polymer ?
#
loop_
_entity_poly.entity_id
_entity_poly.type
_entity_poly.pdbx_seq_one_letter_code
_entity_poly.pdbx_strand_id
1 'polypeptide(L)'
;MEKSKLYPQAYFPAEKIEHILSKVINTQKNDEPASFYYLTRGDESYRFDNEREYFAEYRKEHDNSFLKRSYKQLTFKIRYAKNNYTDITVQAATSNEIDSIFDIFEKLYPGSKQKPTTTTPSIFANIDPNTF
;
A
#
# COMPACT_ATOMS: atom_id res chain seq x y z
N MET A 1 -5.81 -1.65 21.30
CA MET A 1 -4.37 -1.36 21.14
C MET A 1 -4.11 -1.00 19.68
N GLU A 2 -3.06 -0.23 19.37
CA GLU A 2 -2.69 0.14 18.00
C GLU A 2 -1.18 -0.03 17.80
N LYS A 3 -0.76 -0.47 16.60
CA LYS A 3 0.63 -0.53 16.16
C LYS A 3 0.70 -0.09 14.70
N SER A 4 1.68 0.75 14.38
CA SER A 4 2.02 1.12 13.00
C SER A 4 3.44 0.70 12.67
N LYS A 5 3.69 0.32 11.43
CA LYS A 5 5.03 0.05 10.93
C LYS A 5 5.21 0.55 9.51
N LEU A 6 6.30 1.27 9.32
CA LEU A 6 6.73 1.79 8.04
C LEU A 6 7.68 0.80 7.36
N TYR A 7 7.40 0.50 6.10
CA TYR A 7 8.17 -0.36 5.20
C TYR A 7 8.78 0.49 4.09
N PRO A 8 10.05 0.91 4.22
CA PRO A 8 10.72 1.73 3.22
C PRO A 8 10.77 1.05 1.86
N GLN A 9 10.45 1.81 0.81
CA GLN A 9 10.49 1.38 -0.59
C GLN A 9 9.73 0.06 -0.84
N ALA A 10 8.69 -0.23 -0.06
CA ALA A 10 7.89 -1.43 -0.23
C ALA A 10 6.65 -1.14 -1.05
N TYR A 11 6.32 -2.06 -1.95
CA TYR A 11 5.00 -2.19 -2.57
C TYR A 11 4.51 -3.61 -2.37
N PHE A 12 3.43 -3.77 -1.60
CA PHE A 12 2.82 -5.07 -1.39
C PHE A 12 1.81 -5.36 -2.51
N PRO A 13 1.92 -6.50 -3.23
CA PRO A 13 1.00 -6.85 -4.30
C PRO A 13 -0.45 -6.99 -3.83
N ALA A 14 -1.40 -6.63 -4.69
CA ALA A 14 -2.85 -6.70 -4.41
C ALA A 14 -3.26 -8.07 -3.85
N GLU A 15 -2.78 -9.15 -4.47
CA GLU A 15 -3.12 -10.53 -4.11
C GLU A 15 -2.71 -10.86 -2.68
N LYS A 16 -1.61 -10.29 -2.21
CA LYS A 16 -1.13 -10.49 -0.83
C LYS A 16 -1.98 -9.71 0.16
N ILE A 17 -2.35 -8.47 -0.18
CA ILE A 17 -3.23 -7.65 0.65
C ILE A 17 -4.63 -8.30 0.72
N GLU A 18 -5.22 -8.66 -0.42
CA GLU A 18 -6.51 -9.35 -0.51
C GLU A 18 -6.52 -10.64 0.30
N HIS A 19 -5.44 -11.43 0.24
CA HIS A 19 -5.33 -12.65 1.04
C HIS A 19 -5.35 -12.35 2.53
N ILE A 20 -4.62 -11.34 3.01
CA ILE A 20 -4.60 -10.94 4.41
C ILE A 20 -6.00 -10.45 4.84
N LEU A 21 -6.62 -9.58 4.05
CA LEU A 21 -7.97 -9.08 4.32
C LEU A 21 -9.00 -10.21 4.40
N SER A 22 -8.96 -11.17 3.48
CA SER A 22 -9.95 -12.25 3.39
C SER A 22 -9.73 -13.41 4.37
N LYS A 23 -8.48 -13.81 4.61
CA LYS A 23 -8.15 -15.02 5.38
C LYS A 23 -7.72 -14.77 6.82
N VAL A 24 -7.24 -13.57 7.11
CA VAL A 24 -6.75 -13.21 8.45
C VAL A 24 -7.75 -12.30 9.15
N ILE A 25 -8.32 -11.34 8.42
CA ILE A 25 -9.18 -10.31 9.01
C ILE A 25 -10.67 -10.66 8.93
N ASN A 26 -11.19 -11.04 7.75
CA ASN A 26 -12.61 -11.38 7.60
C ASN A 26 -13.03 -12.67 8.32
N THR A 27 -12.15 -13.65 8.46
CA THR A 27 -12.43 -14.90 9.20
C THR A 27 -12.63 -14.68 10.70
N GLN A 28 -12.27 -13.51 11.21
CA GLN A 28 -12.40 -13.18 12.63
C GLN A 28 -13.64 -12.34 12.95
N LYS A 29 -14.44 -11.90 11.95
CA LYS A 29 -15.55 -10.96 12.14
C LYS A 29 -16.73 -11.27 11.20
N ASN A 30 -17.94 -11.34 11.77
CA ASN A 30 -19.20 -11.57 11.03
C ASN A 30 -19.89 -10.28 10.56
N ASP A 31 -19.27 -9.12 10.78
CA ASP A 31 -19.88 -7.81 10.49
C ASP A 31 -19.28 -7.19 9.21
N GLU A 32 -20.09 -6.45 8.45
CA GLU A 32 -19.62 -5.69 7.29
C GLU A 32 -18.67 -4.56 7.73
N PRO A 33 -17.47 -4.43 7.14
CA PRO A 33 -16.52 -3.38 7.51
C PRO A 33 -16.90 -2.03 6.92
N ALA A 34 -16.79 -0.98 7.74
CA ALA A 34 -16.70 0.38 7.23
C ALA A 34 -15.38 0.53 6.46
N SER A 35 -15.48 0.72 5.14
CA SER A 35 -14.35 0.69 4.24
C SER A 35 -14.10 2.03 3.57
N PHE A 36 -12.84 2.35 3.31
CA PHE A 36 -12.44 3.54 2.57
C PHE A 36 -11.28 3.19 1.64
N TYR A 37 -11.45 3.49 0.35
CA TYR A 37 -10.52 3.15 -0.72
C TYR A 37 -10.23 4.37 -1.57
N TYR A 38 -8.95 4.68 -1.74
CA TYR A 38 -8.49 5.88 -2.43
C TYR A 38 -7.15 5.66 -3.13
N LEU A 39 -6.95 6.27 -4.29
CA LEU A 39 -5.71 6.21 -5.06
C LEU A 39 -5.50 7.49 -5.86
N THR A 40 -4.24 7.88 -6.07
CA THR A 40 -3.85 8.99 -6.96
C THR A 40 -2.97 8.53 -8.10
N ARG A 41 -3.12 9.16 -9.27
CA ARG A 41 -2.26 8.98 -10.44
C ARG A 41 -2.08 10.33 -11.13
N GLY A 42 -0.88 10.89 -11.08
CA GLY A 42 -0.64 12.28 -11.46
C GLY A 42 -1.54 13.23 -10.67
N ASP A 43 -2.28 14.07 -11.38
CA ASP A 43 -3.21 15.04 -10.81
C ASP A 43 -4.62 14.47 -10.54
N GLU A 44 -4.84 13.20 -10.88
CA GLU A 44 -6.14 12.54 -10.70
C GLU A 44 -6.24 11.83 -9.36
N SER A 45 -7.43 11.90 -8.76
CA SER A 45 -7.77 11.24 -7.51
C SER A 45 -9.02 10.38 -7.70
N TYR A 46 -8.90 9.10 -7.33
CA TYR A 46 -9.94 8.11 -7.49
C TYR A 46 -10.40 7.62 -6.11
N ARG A 47 -11.72 7.69 -5.87
CA ARG A 47 -12.38 7.08 -4.71
C ARG A 47 -13.25 5.95 -5.21
N PHE A 48 -13.21 4.82 -4.51
CA PHE A 48 -13.92 3.61 -4.91
C PHE A 48 -14.93 3.21 -3.84
N ASP A 49 -16.06 2.69 -4.29
CA ASP A 49 -17.13 2.21 -3.41
C ASP A 49 -16.89 0.76 -2.96
N ASN A 50 -16.16 -0.03 -3.76
CA ASN A 50 -15.89 -1.43 -3.47
C ASN A 50 -14.42 -1.83 -3.63
N GLU A 51 -14.06 -2.91 -2.93
CA GLU A 51 -12.70 -3.45 -2.90
C GLU A 51 -12.24 -3.96 -4.28
N ARG A 52 -13.15 -4.55 -5.06
CA ARG A 52 -12.82 -5.15 -6.35
C ARG A 52 -12.33 -4.11 -7.35
N GLU A 53 -13.02 -2.99 -7.46
CA GLU A 53 -12.62 -1.87 -8.33
C GLU A 53 -11.32 -1.24 -7.85
N TYR A 54 -11.19 -1.02 -6.53
CA TYR A 54 -9.95 -0.51 -5.96
C TYR A 54 -8.74 -1.38 -6.32
N PHE A 55 -8.83 -2.70 -6.13
CA PHE A 55 -7.70 -3.58 -6.46
C PHE A 55 -7.47 -3.75 -7.97
N ALA A 56 -8.48 -3.51 -8.81
CA ALA A 56 -8.28 -3.46 -10.26
C ALA A 56 -7.40 -2.26 -10.65
N GLU A 57 -7.62 -1.09 -10.03
CA GLU A 57 -6.79 0.10 -10.26
C GLU A 57 -5.45 0.05 -9.52
N TYR A 58 -5.40 -0.50 -8.32
CA TYR A 58 -4.18 -0.64 -7.53
C TYR A 58 -3.11 -1.47 -8.26
N ARG A 59 -3.51 -2.48 -9.04
CA ARG A 59 -2.57 -3.28 -9.86
C ARG A 59 -1.92 -2.48 -10.98
N LYS A 60 -2.51 -1.36 -11.39
CA LYS A 60 -1.95 -0.46 -12.38
C LYS A 60 -0.98 0.51 -11.69
N GLU A 61 -0.13 1.15 -12.48
CA GLU A 61 0.78 2.16 -11.97
C GLU A 61 0.01 3.32 -11.33
N HIS A 62 0.41 3.72 -10.13
CA HIS A 62 -0.19 4.80 -9.35
C HIS A 62 0.83 5.37 -8.36
N ASP A 63 0.59 6.59 -7.89
CA ASP A 63 1.56 7.32 -7.05
C ASP A 63 1.31 7.11 -5.57
N ASN A 64 0.05 7.18 -5.15
CA ASN A 64 -0.33 6.95 -3.77
C ASN A 64 -1.58 6.12 -3.71
N SER A 65 -1.72 5.32 -2.67
CA SER A 65 -2.97 4.63 -2.39
C SER A 65 -3.19 4.47 -0.90
N PHE A 66 -4.46 4.38 -0.54
CA PHE A 66 -4.90 4.22 0.83
C PHE A 66 -6.11 3.29 0.86
N LEU A 67 -5.98 2.25 1.68
CA LEU A 67 -7.07 1.35 2.01
C LEU A 67 -7.22 1.32 3.53
N LYS A 68 -8.46 1.48 3.98
CA LYS A 68 -8.86 1.28 5.37
C LYS A 68 -10.06 0.35 5.43
N ARG A 69 -9.99 -0.60 6.36
CA ARG A 69 -11.14 -1.40 6.81
C ARG A 69 -11.26 -1.32 8.31
N SER A 70 -12.45 -0.93 8.79
CA SER A 70 -12.78 -0.85 10.20
C SER A 70 -13.96 -1.77 10.51
N TYR A 71 -13.71 -2.74 11.37
CA TYR A 71 -14.68 -3.59 12.05
C TYR A 71 -14.83 -3.11 13.49
N LYS A 72 -15.81 -3.65 14.22
CA LYS A 72 -16.09 -3.27 15.62
C LYS A 72 -14.88 -3.37 16.56
N GLN A 73 -13.99 -4.33 16.32
CA GLN A 73 -12.83 -4.62 17.20
C GLN A 73 -11.49 -4.64 16.47
N LEU A 74 -11.47 -4.35 15.17
CA LEU A 74 -10.25 -4.37 14.37
C LEU A 74 -10.30 -3.25 13.34
N THR A 75 -9.23 -2.48 13.22
CA THR A 75 -9.05 -1.55 12.10
C THR A 75 -7.72 -1.83 11.44
N PHE A 76 -7.75 -2.02 10.13
CA PHE A 76 -6.59 -2.19 9.28
C PHE A 76 -6.49 -1.00 8.33
N LYS A 77 -5.30 -0.42 8.24
CA LYS A 77 -4.97 0.65 7.29
C LYS A 77 -3.67 0.32 6.58
N ILE A 78 -3.64 0.55 5.28
CA ILE A 78 -2.42 0.51 4.48
C ILE A 78 -2.37 1.76 3.62
N ARG A 79 -1.23 2.47 3.69
CA ARG A 79 -0.93 3.64 2.87
C ARG A 79 0.33 3.33 2.07
N TYR A 80 0.25 3.43 0.75
CA TYR A 80 1.40 3.34 -0.14
C TYR A 80 1.71 4.72 -0.71
N ALA A 81 2.99 5.06 -0.73
CA ALA A 81 3.55 6.21 -1.43
C ALA A 81 4.71 5.73 -2.30
N LYS A 82 4.56 5.88 -3.62
CA LYS A 82 5.48 5.37 -4.63
C LYS A 82 6.91 5.86 -4.40
N ASN A 83 7.86 4.94 -4.56
CA ASN A 83 9.29 5.17 -4.34
C ASN A 83 9.68 5.66 -2.93
N ASN A 84 8.74 5.64 -1.97
CA ASN A 84 8.96 6.17 -0.63
C ASN A 84 8.75 5.08 0.43
N TYR A 85 7.51 4.75 0.76
CA TYR A 85 7.20 3.75 1.77
C TYR A 85 5.79 3.16 1.61
N THR A 86 5.58 2.01 2.25
CA THR A 86 4.25 1.59 2.68
C THR A 86 4.15 1.68 4.19
N ASP A 87 3.13 2.33 4.73
CA ASP A 87 2.81 2.35 6.16
C ASP A 87 1.58 1.47 6.41
N ILE A 88 1.69 0.59 7.39
CA ILE A 88 0.63 -0.32 7.80
C ILE A 88 0.30 -0.05 9.26
N THR A 89 -0.96 0.27 9.52
CA THR A 89 -1.48 0.46 10.88
C THR A 89 -2.53 -0.59 11.17
N VAL A 90 -2.38 -1.26 12.31
CA VAL A 90 -3.35 -2.24 12.82
C VAL A 90 -3.77 -1.84 14.21
N GLN A 91 -5.08 -1.71 14.41
CA GLN A 91 -5.71 -1.57 15.72
C GLN A 91 -6.53 -2.83 15.99
N ALA A 92 -6.35 -3.47 17.14
CA ALA A 92 -7.13 -4.64 17.54
C ALA A 92 -7.34 -4.69 19.06
N ALA A 93 -8.10 -5.68 19.53
CA ALA A 93 -8.35 -5.90 20.95
C ALA A 93 -7.08 -6.34 21.68
N THR A 94 -6.29 -7.23 21.06
CA THR A 94 -5.08 -7.81 21.65
C THR A 94 -3.81 -7.50 20.84
N SER A 95 -2.65 -7.52 21.51
CA SER A 95 -1.34 -7.43 20.84
C SER A 95 -1.07 -8.65 19.96
N ASN A 96 -1.52 -9.84 20.36
CA ASN A 96 -1.30 -11.07 19.59
C ASN A 96 -1.98 -11.03 18.21
N GLU A 97 -3.20 -10.48 18.11
CA GLU A 97 -3.85 -10.26 16.81
C GLU A 97 -3.03 -9.31 15.93
N ILE A 98 -2.56 -8.20 16.51
CA ILE A 98 -1.72 -7.22 15.82
C ILE A 98 -0.43 -7.88 15.31
N ASP A 99 0.29 -8.58 16.19
CA ASP A 99 1.58 -9.19 15.86
C ASP A 99 1.44 -10.30 14.82
N SER A 100 0.36 -11.08 14.86
CA SER A 100 0.08 -12.09 13.84
C SER A 100 -0.08 -11.50 12.43
N ILE A 101 -0.65 -10.30 12.30
CA ILE A 101 -0.78 -9.60 11.02
C ILE A 101 0.59 -9.08 10.58
N PHE A 102 1.34 -8.44 11.49
CA PHE A 102 2.66 -7.91 11.17
C PHE A 102 3.66 -9.01 10.78
N ASP A 103 3.62 -10.19 11.41
CA ASP A 103 4.47 -11.33 11.05
C ASP A 103 4.32 -11.75 9.58
N ILE A 104 3.13 -11.59 9.01
CA ILE A 104 2.89 -11.87 7.58
C ILE A 104 3.59 -10.82 6.72
N PHE A 105 3.44 -9.53 7.06
CA PHE A 105 4.08 -8.45 6.33
C PHE A 105 5.61 -8.47 6.45
N GLU A 106 6.16 -8.86 7.59
CA GLU A 106 7.61 -9.05 7.75
C GLU A 106 8.16 -10.12 6.81
N LYS A 107 7.43 -11.23 6.62
CA LYS A 107 7.83 -12.29 5.69
C LYS A 107 7.72 -11.85 4.23
N LEU A 108 6.76 -10.99 3.91
CA LEU A 108 6.55 -10.48 2.54
C LEU A 108 7.50 -9.32 2.20
N TYR A 109 7.94 -8.55 3.18
CA TYR A 109 8.68 -7.31 2.97
C TYR A 109 9.94 -7.46 2.10
N PRO A 110 10.81 -8.47 2.28
CA PRO A 110 12.00 -8.64 1.43
C PRO A 110 11.67 -8.74 -0.07
N GLY A 111 10.59 -9.44 -0.43
CA GLY A 111 10.12 -9.59 -1.81
C GLY A 111 9.26 -8.42 -2.31
N SER A 112 8.90 -7.49 -1.43
CA SER A 112 8.06 -6.32 -1.74
C SER A 112 8.89 -5.06 -2.01
N LYS A 113 10.22 -5.11 -1.85
CA LYS A 113 11.10 -3.96 -2.08
C LYS A 113 11.13 -3.60 -3.57
N GLN A 114 10.78 -2.36 -3.87
CA GLN A 114 10.92 -1.77 -5.20
C GLN A 114 12.40 -1.47 -5.43
N LYS A 115 12.92 -1.80 -6.62
CA LYS A 115 14.26 -1.34 -7.01
C LYS A 115 14.22 0.17 -7.11
N PRO A 116 15.28 0.89 -6.68
CA PRO A 116 15.38 2.32 -6.95
C PRO A 116 15.25 2.51 -8.47
N THR A 117 14.27 3.29 -8.92
CA THR A 117 14.29 3.79 -10.30
C THR A 117 15.45 4.77 -10.38
N THR A 118 16.56 4.34 -10.98
CA THR A 118 17.70 5.20 -11.29
C THR A 118 17.25 6.20 -12.35
N THR A 119 16.59 7.28 -11.92
CA THR A 119 16.37 8.42 -12.80
C THR A 119 17.70 9.14 -12.90
N THR A 120 18.59 8.67 -13.77
CA THR A 120 19.75 9.46 -14.19
C THR A 120 19.18 10.74 -14.82
N PRO A 121 19.41 11.93 -14.25
CA PRO A 121 18.96 13.14 -14.92
C PRO A 121 19.79 13.25 -16.21
N SER A 122 19.13 13.14 -17.36
CA SER A 122 19.74 13.47 -18.65
C SER A 122 19.91 14.98 -18.67
N ILE A 123 21.06 15.46 -18.19
CA ILE A 123 21.45 16.86 -18.35
C ILE A 123 22.64 16.88 -19.29
N PHE A 124 22.41 17.51 -20.45
CA PHE A 124 23.37 17.88 -21.50
C PHE A 124 23.70 16.82 -22.56
N ALA A 125 22.81 16.69 -23.55
CA ALA A 125 23.24 16.50 -24.94
C ALA A 125 22.91 17.79 -25.72
N ASN A 126 23.91 18.30 -26.44
CA ASN A 126 23.89 19.40 -27.41
C ASN A 126 23.85 20.84 -26.89
N ILE A 127 25.02 21.50 -26.92
CA ILE A 127 25.21 22.66 -27.81
C ILE A 127 26.65 22.58 -28.38
N ASP A 128 26.77 22.25 -29.66
CA ASP A 128 27.95 22.58 -30.48
C ASP A 128 27.94 24.09 -30.72
N PRO A 129 29.00 24.85 -30.38
CA PRO A 129 29.19 26.18 -30.92
C PRO A 129 30.04 26.10 -32.20
N ASN A 130 29.37 26.23 -33.35
CA ASN A 130 29.85 26.80 -34.63
C ASN A 130 31.31 27.29 -34.59
N THR A 131 32.23 26.75 -35.39
CA THR A 131 32.36 26.98 -36.84
C THR A 131 31.91 28.38 -37.26
N PHE A 132 32.79 29.37 -37.15
CA PHE A 132 33.10 30.38 -38.18
C PHE A 132 34.35 31.15 -37.76
#